data_AF-A0A034WT37-F1
#
_entry.id   AF-A0A034WT37-F1
#
_cell.length_a   1.000
_cell.length_b   1.000
_cell.length_c   1.000
_cell.angle_alpha   90.00
_cell.angle_beta   90.00
_cell.angle_gamma   90.00
#
_symmetry.space_group_name_H-M   'P 1'
#
loop_
_entity.id
_entity.type
_entity.pdbx_description
1 polymer ?
#
loop_
_entity_poly.entity_id
_entity_poly.type
_entity_poly.pdbx_seq_one_letter_code
_entity_poly.pdbx_strand_id
1 'polypeptide(L)'
;YVLVNYSTLIRNSQRHRINKTFIIEMLNFIQICLIFLSFLCIFASKIFAENNEKYHPFVKVGNKYYFINGELKMNWFESSEYCRSLGGDLANIESDAEFLALQNYIIARDINSR
;
A
#
# COMPACT_ATOMS: atom_id res chain seq x y z
N TYR A 1 -59.46 47.17 -16.49
CA TYR A 1 -58.24 47.35 -15.67
C TYR A 1 -57.97 46.05 -14.94
N VAL A 2 -56.92 45.32 -15.31
CA VAL A 2 -56.56 44.05 -14.66
C VAL A 2 -55.71 44.39 -13.44
N LEU A 3 -56.29 44.29 -12.24
CA LEU A 3 -55.56 44.48 -10.99
C LEU A 3 -54.75 43.21 -10.69
N VAL A 4 -53.47 43.23 -11.06
CA VAL A 4 -52.54 42.17 -10.67
C VAL A 4 -52.28 42.29 -9.17
N ASN A 5 -52.77 41.31 -8.41
CA ASN A 5 -52.60 41.29 -6.96
C ASN A 5 -51.12 41.04 -6.61
N TYR A 6 -50.46 42.04 -6.02
CA TYR A 6 -49.05 41.99 -5.60
C TYR A 6 -48.73 40.81 -4.67
N SER A 7 -49.70 40.30 -3.90
CA SER A 7 -49.50 39.14 -3.03
C SER A 7 -49.21 37.85 -3.79
N THR A 8 -49.65 37.74 -5.04
CA THR A 8 -49.42 36.57 -5.91
C THR A 8 -48.01 36.60 -6.54
N LEU A 9 -47.48 37.79 -6.80
CA LEU A 9 -46.11 37.98 -7.32
C LEU A 9 -45.04 37.65 -6.28
N ILE A 10 -45.26 38.05 -5.00
CA ILE A 10 -44.36 37.69 -3.90
C ILE A 10 -44.34 36.16 -3.68
N ARG A 11 -45.50 35.50 -3.84
CA ARG A 11 -45.63 34.04 -3.73
C ARG A 11 -44.85 33.28 -4.81
N ASN A 12 -44.77 33.82 -6.03
CA ASN A 12 -43.97 33.25 -7.12
C ASN A 12 -42.47 33.59 -6.99
N SER A 13 -42.10 34.74 -6.39
CA SER A 13 -40.70 35.10 -6.11
C SER A 13 -40.05 34.17 -5.06
N GLN A 14 -40.79 33.77 -4.02
CA GLN A 14 -40.27 32.83 -3.01
C GLN A 14 -40.24 31.36 -3.48
N ARG A 15 -40.71 31.07 -4.70
CA ARG A 15 -40.59 29.76 -5.36
C ARG A 15 -39.16 29.47 -5.85
N HIS A 16 -38.27 30.47 -5.79
CA HIS A 16 -36.81 30.29 -5.94
C HIS A 16 -36.07 30.20 -4.59
N ARG A 17 -36.78 30.03 -3.46
CA ARG A 17 -36.16 29.45 -2.28
C ARG A 17 -35.90 27.99 -2.62
N ILE A 18 -34.70 27.71 -3.14
CA ILE A 18 -34.07 26.43 -2.83
C ILE A 18 -34.27 26.26 -1.33
N ASN A 19 -35.08 25.29 -0.92
CA ASN A 19 -35.52 25.16 0.47
C ASN A 19 -34.25 25.19 1.32
N LYS A 20 -34.07 26.22 2.16
CA LYS A 20 -32.81 26.40 2.90
C LYS A 20 -32.46 25.13 3.69
N THR A 21 -33.48 24.45 4.19
CA THR A 21 -33.41 23.12 4.79
C THR A 21 -32.84 22.07 3.82
N PHE A 22 -33.29 22.01 2.57
CA PHE A 22 -32.76 21.12 1.55
C PHE A 22 -31.29 21.41 1.20
N ILE A 23 -30.88 22.69 1.14
CA ILE A 23 -29.46 23.05 0.96
C ILE A 23 -28.63 22.55 2.15
N ILE A 24 -29.12 22.73 3.38
CA ILE A 24 -28.41 22.30 4.59
C ILE A 24 -28.26 20.77 4.63
N GLU A 25 -29.31 20.03 4.28
CA GLU A 25 -29.26 18.56 4.16
C GLU A 25 -28.24 18.12 3.10
N MET A 26 -28.23 18.77 1.94
CA MET A 26 -27.27 18.49 0.87
C MET A 26 -25.84 18.84 1.26
N LEU A 27 -25.63 19.97 1.96
CA LEU A 27 -24.32 20.38 2.45
C LEU A 27 -23.80 19.42 3.53
N ASN A 28 -24.68 18.94 4.41
CA ASN A 28 -24.36 17.94 5.41
C ASN A 28 -23.97 16.59 4.77
N PHE A 29 -24.72 16.16 3.75
CA PHE A 29 -24.39 14.95 2.99
C PHE A 29 -23.03 15.07 2.30
N ILE A 30 -22.74 16.20 1.66
CA ILE A 30 -21.43 16.47 1.05
C ILE A 30 -20.32 16.42 2.10
N GLN A 31 -20.54 17.01 3.28
CA GLN A 31 -19.57 17.03 4.36
C GLN A 31 -19.30 15.61 4.90
N ILE A 32 -20.33 14.77 5.06
CA ILE A 32 -20.18 13.37 5.45
C ILE A 32 -19.40 12.58 4.38
N CYS A 33 -19.71 12.80 3.10
CA CYS A 33 -18.98 12.17 1.99
C CYS A 33 -17.49 12.55 2.00
N LEU A 34 -17.14 13.82 2.24
CA LEU A 34 -15.75 14.27 2.32
C LEU A 34 -14.99 13.63 3.49
N ILE A 35 -15.65 13.49 4.65
CA ILE A 35 -15.08 12.82 5.83
C ILE A 35 -14.84 11.32 5.54
N PHE A 36 -15.82 10.66 4.91
CA PHE A 36 -15.71 9.25 4.53
C PHE A 36 -14.58 9.02 3.51
N LEU A 37 -14.46 9.90 2.50
CA LEU A 37 -13.39 9.85 1.51
C LEU A 37 -12.01 10.01 2.17
N SER A 38 -11.89 10.96 3.11
CA SER A 38 -10.66 11.17 3.88
C SER A 38 -10.30 9.95 4.71
N PHE A 39 -11.28 9.35 5.41
CA PHE A 39 -11.08 8.15 6.22
C PHE A 39 -10.67 6.94 5.36
N LEU A 40 -11.31 6.76 4.20
CA LEU A 40 -10.95 5.73 3.23
C LEU A 40 -9.53 5.93 2.69
N CYS A 41 -9.13 7.17 2.39
CA CYS A 41 -7.78 7.48 1.97
C CYS A 41 -6.74 7.17 3.05
N ILE A 42 -6.99 7.52 4.33
CA ILE A 42 -6.08 7.22 5.44
C ILE A 42 -5.89 5.70 5.61
N PHE A 43 -6.99 4.95 5.51
CA PHE A 43 -6.95 3.49 5.60
C PHE A 43 -6.22 2.87 4.40
N ALA A 44 -6.49 3.33 3.19
CA ALA A 44 -5.81 2.90 1.97
C ALA A 44 -4.30 3.21 2.00
N SER A 45 -3.91 4.39 2.49
CA SER A 45 -2.51 4.77 2.66
C SER A 45 -1.78 3.88 3.67
N LYS A 46 -2.44 3.46 4.77
CA LYS A 46 -1.84 2.51 5.72
C LYS A 46 -1.65 1.12 5.11
N ILE A 47 -2.65 0.62 4.39
CA ILE A 47 -2.55 -0.66 3.65
C ILE A 47 -1.40 -0.59 2.64
N PHE A 48 -1.26 0.52 1.91
CA PHE A 48 -0.17 0.66 0.94
C PHE A 48 1.20 0.81 1.63
N ALA A 49 1.29 1.54 2.75
CA ALA A 49 2.55 1.71 3.47
C ALA A 49 3.10 0.39 4.04
N GLU A 50 2.23 -0.50 4.53
CA GLU A 50 2.61 -1.83 5.01
C GLU A 50 3.13 -2.74 3.87
N ASN A 51 2.61 -2.55 2.65
CA ASN A 51 3.04 -3.31 1.48
C ASN A 51 4.30 -2.76 0.78
N ASN A 52 4.88 -1.64 1.26
CA ASN A 52 6.02 -0.97 0.63
C ASN A 52 7.28 -0.85 1.49
N GLU A 53 7.37 -1.58 2.60
CA GLU A 53 8.69 -2.01 3.02
C GLU A 53 9.14 -3.08 2.02
N LYS A 54 10.07 -2.74 1.12
CA LYS A 54 10.90 -3.76 0.49
C LYS A 54 11.56 -4.48 1.66
N TYR A 55 10.96 -5.54 2.19
CA TYR A 55 11.62 -6.44 3.11
C TYR A 55 12.68 -7.14 2.29
N HIS A 56 13.95 -6.82 2.52
CA HIS A 56 15.03 -7.54 1.89
C HIS A 56 15.26 -8.77 2.78
N PRO A 57 14.99 -9.99 2.31
CA PRO A 57 15.12 -11.22 3.11
C PRO A 57 16.60 -11.62 3.33
N PHE A 58 17.49 -10.65 3.55
CA PHE A 58 18.90 -10.91 3.78
C PHE A 58 19.15 -11.25 5.25
N VAL A 59 19.84 -12.37 5.48
CA VAL A 59 20.31 -12.82 6.78
C VAL A 59 21.80 -12.59 6.92
N LYS A 60 22.25 -12.13 8.08
CA LYS A 60 23.68 -11.97 8.35
C LYS A 60 24.29 -13.31 8.74
N VAL A 61 25.31 -13.74 8.00
CA VAL A 61 26.12 -14.93 8.32
C VAL A 61 27.59 -14.51 8.31
N GLY A 62 28.23 -14.54 9.49
CA GLY A 62 29.56 -13.97 9.67
C GLY A 62 29.57 -12.46 9.35
N ASN A 63 30.36 -12.07 8.34
CA ASN A 63 30.55 -10.67 7.95
C ASN A 63 29.75 -10.24 6.72
N LYS A 64 29.02 -11.16 6.07
CA LYS A 64 28.24 -10.89 4.85
C LYS A 64 26.74 -11.13 5.08
N TYR A 65 25.93 -10.62 4.16
CA TYR A 65 24.49 -10.77 4.14
C TYR A 65 24.08 -11.68 2.97
N TYR A 66 23.20 -12.63 3.24
CA TYR A 66 22.80 -13.66 2.27
C TYR A 66 21.30 -13.75 2.15
N PHE A 67 20.83 -13.93 0.93
CA PHE A 67 19.49 -14.39 0.67
C PHE A 67 19.55 -15.88 0.39
N ILE A 68 18.83 -16.67 1.18
CA ILE A 68 18.82 -18.13 1.06
C ILE A 68 17.36 -18.56 1.04
N ASN A 69 16.91 -19.13 -0.08
CA ASN A 69 15.58 -19.69 -0.24
C ASN A 69 15.67 -21.05 -0.96
N GLY A 70 15.36 -22.13 -0.25
CA GLY A 70 15.38 -23.50 -0.80
C GLY A 70 14.18 -23.85 -1.67
N GLU A 71 13.07 -23.11 -1.54
CA GLU A 71 11.83 -23.36 -2.29
C GLU A 71 11.88 -22.75 -3.69
N LEU A 72 12.69 -21.70 -3.87
CA LEU A 72 12.80 -20.96 -5.12
C LEU A 72 13.68 -21.71 -6.12
N LYS A 73 13.07 -22.55 -6.95
CA LYS A 73 13.75 -23.24 -8.05
C LYS A 73 13.86 -22.31 -9.25
N MET A 74 15.08 -21.87 -9.53
CA MET A 74 15.41 -20.98 -10.64
C MET A 74 16.63 -21.51 -11.38
N ASN A 75 16.74 -21.20 -12.67
CA ASN A 75 18.00 -21.41 -13.38
C ASN A 75 19.05 -20.35 -12.95
N TRP A 76 20.30 -20.54 -13.36
CA TRP A 76 21.39 -19.66 -12.96
C TRP A 76 21.17 -18.19 -13.40
N PHE A 77 20.64 -18.00 -14.62
CA PHE A 77 20.40 -16.66 -15.16
C PHE A 77 19.29 -15.94 -14.40
N GLU A 78 18.16 -16.61 -14.19
CA GLU A 78 17.04 -16.12 -13.37
C GLU A 78 17.48 -15.78 -11.95
N SER A 79 18.29 -16.63 -11.32
CA SER A 79 18.81 -16.40 -9.98
C SER A 79 19.69 -15.15 -9.93
N SER A 80 20.53 -14.93 -10.95
CA SER A 80 21.37 -13.73 -11.04
C SER A 80 20.54 -12.46 -11.19
N GLU A 81 19.53 -12.46 -12.05
CA GLU A 81 18.65 -11.30 -12.23
C GLU A 81 17.82 -11.03 -10.97
N TYR A 82 17.34 -12.09 -10.32
CA TYR A 82 16.58 -11.99 -9.09
C TYR A 82 17.39 -11.35 -7.96
N CYS A 83 18.61 -11.82 -7.70
CA CYS A 83 19.49 -11.22 -6.69
C CYS A 83 19.76 -9.73 -6.98
N ARG A 84 19.99 -9.36 -8.26
CA ARG A 84 20.19 -7.96 -8.67
C ARG A 84 18.95 -7.10 -8.47
N SER A 85 17.77 -7.65 -8.72
CA SER A 85 16.49 -6.95 -8.46
C SER A 85 16.28 -6.62 -6.98
N LEU A 86 16.88 -7.44 -6.09
CA LEU A 86 16.90 -7.24 -4.64
C LEU A 86 18.05 -6.34 -4.15
N GLY A 87 18.93 -5.86 -5.05
CA GLY A 87 20.09 -5.05 -4.69
C GLY A 87 21.30 -5.83 -4.19
N GLY A 88 21.37 -7.13 -4.48
CA GLY A 88 22.54 -7.99 -4.23
C GLY A 88 23.06 -8.65 -5.50
N ASP A 89 23.95 -9.62 -5.33
CA ASP A 89 24.49 -10.46 -6.41
C ASP A 89 24.48 -11.94 -5.98
N LEU A 90 24.80 -12.84 -6.90
CA LEU A 90 25.03 -14.25 -6.56
C LEU A 90 26.14 -14.36 -5.51
N ALA A 91 25.95 -15.27 -4.55
CA ALA A 91 26.88 -15.44 -3.43
C ALA A 91 28.27 -15.84 -3.92
N ASN A 92 29.28 -15.05 -3.55
CA ASN A 92 30.70 -15.35 -3.76
C ASN A 92 31.34 -15.74 -2.43
N ILE A 93 31.62 -17.03 -2.26
CA ILE A 93 32.22 -17.59 -1.04
C ILE A 93 33.75 -17.49 -1.18
N GLU A 94 34.39 -16.75 -0.28
CA GLU A 94 35.81 -16.38 -0.40
C GLU A 94 36.70 -17.10 0.61
N SER A 95 36.12 -17.82 1.58
CA SER A 95 36.89 -18.52 2.61
C SER A 95 36.18 -19.78 3.11
N ASP A 96 36.98 -20.72 3.62
CA ASP A 96 36.46 -21.94 4.25
C ASP A 96 35.63 -21.65 5.51
N ALA A 97 36.00 -20.60 6.25
CA ALA A 97 35.26 -20.16 7.43
C ALA A 97 33.85 -19.65 7.07
N GLU A 98 33.74 -18.90 5.96
CA GLU A 98 32.46 -18.43 5.41
C GLU A 98 31.60 -19.60 4.92
N PHE A 99 32.21 -20.54 4.20
CA PHE A 99 31.53 -21.76 3.76
C PHE A 99 30.97 -22.56 4.94
N LEU A 100 31.79 -22.79 5.97
CA LEU A 100 31.37 -23.53 7.17
C LEU A 100 30.25 -22.81 7.92
N ALA A 101 30.31 -21.48 8.03
CA ALA A 101 29.26 -20.70 8.66
C ALA A 101 27.93 -20.79 7.90
N LEU A 102 27.97 -20.72 6.56
CA LEU A 102 26.80 -20.90 5.70
C LEU A 102 26.23 -22.30 5.80
N GLN A 103 27.08 -23.33 5.75
CA GLN A 103 26.65 -24.72 5.87
C GLN A 103 25.95 -24.98 7.21
N ASN A 104 26.55 -24.53 8.32
CA ASN A 104 25.95 -24.67 9.65
C ASN A 104 24.61 -23.93 9.74
N TYR A 105 24.51 -22.74 9.14
CA TYR A 105 23.27 -21.98 9.08
C TYR A 105 22.18 -22.71 8.30
N ILE A 106 22.51 -23.27 7.12
CA ILE A 106 21.56 -24.00 6.26
C ILE A 106 21.06 -25.28 6.95
N ILE A 107 21.96 -26.03 7.58
CA ILE A 107 21.63 -27.26 8.31
C ILE A 107 20.74 -26.96 9.52
N ALA A 108 21.10 -25.94 10.32
CA ALA A 108 20.33 -25.58 11.50
C ALA A 108 18.90 -25.11 11.18
N ARG A 109 18.65 -24.63 9.97
CA ARG A 109 17.34 -24.15 9.50
C ARG A 109 16.61 -25.11 8.59
N ASP A 110 17.19 -26.28 8.34
CA ASP A 110 16.55 -27.35 7.57
C ASP A 110 16.14 -26.90 6.16
N ILE A 111 16.88 -25.95 5.57
CA ILE A 111 16.55 -25.33 4.28
C ILE A 111 16.64 -26.35 3.13
N ASN A 112 17.38 -27.45 3.33
CA ASN A 112 17.60 -28.50 2.33
C ASN A 112 16.66 -29.71 2.46
N SER A 113 15.75 -29.77 3.44
CA SER A 113 15.00 -31.01 3.75
C SER A 113 13.58 -31.11 3.19
N ARG A 114 13.12 -30.14 2.39
CA ARG A 114 11.76 -30.13 1.83
C ARG A 114 11.74 -30.02 0.32
#